data_AF-A0A2E1ZU21-F1
#
_entry.id   AF-A0A2E1ZU21-F1
#
_cell.length_a   1.000
_cell.length_b   1.000
_cell.length_c   1.000
_cell.angle_alpha   90.00
_cell.angle_beta   90.00
_cell.angle_gamma   90.00
#
_symmetry.space_group_name_H-M   'P 1'
#
loop_
_entity.id
_entity.type
_entity.pdbx_description
1 polymer ?
#
loop_
_entity_poly.entity_id
_entity_poly.type
_entity_poly.pdbx_seq_one_letter_code
_entity_poly.pdbx_strand_id
1 'polypeptide(L)'
;MNRYLVIFLFFIGLISQIFGNQNSDRIRQDIMYREHLDLGTNNYRNEDELMQFIESTMETHLIPGLSVSVVKDDNIVWEKQLGYANIDDDILVDDNTMFILSSVSKTVTATALMQLFENGLFELDDDIDNYLPFNVNHPDYPLVPITFKMLLSHSSGIKDNWNVMTYYDGDPELGLSYYLNQYLTSEGEFYNSNLNFTNSMPGTNYTYTNNGVALIGLLVEEISNQAFNHYCSENIFEPLSMNNAFWFLSEIDNLNQIASPYQLTGGTGESCYIIGCGVYDQGNPCFCDSACVNYGDCCPDYEDVCGENGTGSSLGNLTEYQNYGYADYPSGQLRATSNNLAKFMSAYINDGAYNDVRILDSETVELIKAIHYPEVNSMQGLVWYYKNENGRTLFGHNGGDVGSSTDMFISFSDNLGVVLLTNSNNYNAMIQIENAIFDFAQENNFVIAGDINLDSIINIQDIVLVISLVLSNEYSDLADLNSDGIVDVLDIVQLVDIVIN
;
A
#
# COMPACT_ATOMS: atom_id res chain seq x y z
N MET A 1 -19.74 72.83 50.00
CA MET A 1 -20.88 71.92 49.81
C MET A 1 -20.36 70.55 49.40
N ASN A 2 -20.30 69.67 50.41
CA ASN A 2 -20.62 68.24 50.36
C ASN A 2 -20.13 67.42 49.16
N ARG A 3 -19.12 66.56 49.32
CA ARG A 3 -19.20 65.20 49.93
C ARG A 3 -20.26 64.33 49.23
N TYR A 4 -19.83 63.14 48.82
CA TYR A 4 -20.58 62.08 48.11
C TYR A 4 -20.56 62.15 46.58
N LEU A 5 -19.35 62.14 46.01
CA LEU A 5 -19.05 61.27 44.85
C LEU A 5 -17.62 60.70 44.97
N VAL A 6 -17.27 60.31 46.19
CA VAL A 6 -16.19 59.38 46.54
C VAL A 6 -16.92 58.29 47.29
N ILE A 7 -16.75 57.03 46.88
CA ILE A 7 -17.43 55.83 47.43
C ILE A 7 -18.82 55.58 46.81
N PHE A 8 -18.90 55.63 45.47
CA PHE A 8 -19.54 54.55 44.70
C PHE A 8 -18.64 54.30 43.47
N LEU A 9 -17.40 53.90 43.74
CA LEU A 9 -16.98 52.55 44.18
C LEU A 9 -16.51 51.82 42.93
N PHE A 10 -15.20 51.88 42.69
CA PHE A 10 -14.34 50.75 43.04
C PHE A 10 -14.75 49.51 42.22
N PHE A 11 -14.52 49.56 40.89
CA PHE A 11 -13.97 48.44 40.10
C PHE A 11 -13.85 48.70 38.58
N ILE A 12 -13.67 49.92 38.06
CA ILE A 12 -13.17 50.10 36.66
C ILE A 12 -11.99 51.08 36.59
N GLY A 13 -11.45 51.47 37.75
CA GLY A 13 -10.12 52.04 37.89
C GLY A 13 -9.02 50.97 37.87
N LEU A 14 -9.09 50.03 36.92
CA LEU A 14 -8.05 49.03 36.70
C LEU A 14 -7.93 48.56 35.24
N ILE A 15 -8.67 49.15 34.28
CA ILE A 15 -8.71 48.63 32.90
C ILE A 15 -8.09 49.57 31.86
N SER A 16 -7.87 50.84 32.19
CA SER A 16 -7.20 51.78 31.26
C SER A 16 -5.78 52.19 31.71
N GLN A 17 -5.24 51.54 32.75
CA GLN A 17 -3.84 51.64 33.17
C GLN A 17 -3.10 50.28 33.21
N ILE A 18 -3.60 49.24 32.53
CA ILE A 18 -2.82 48.00 32.28
C ILE A 18 -2.08 48.04 30.92
N PHE A 19 -2.43 48.91 29.97
CA PHE A 19 -1.79 48.89 28.65
C PHE A 19 -0.90 50.11 28.41
N GLY A 20 0.09 50.23 29.29
CA GLY A 20 1.29 51.03 29.09
C GLY A 20 2.52 50.13 29.01
N ASN A 21 2.86 49.71 27.80
CA ASN A 21 4.20 49.37 27.31
C ASN A 21 5.01 48.31 28.11
N GLN A 22 4.80 47.02 27.83
CA GLN A 22 5.83 45.96 27.81
C GLN A 22 5.40 44.85 26.84
N ASN A 23 6.32 44.44 25.96
CA ASN A 23 6.31 43.11 25.33
C ASN A 23 6.12 42.02 26.39
N SER A 24 5.33 40.98 26.04
CA SER A 24 5.30 39.60 26.59
C SER A 24 3.84 39.18 26.78
N ASP A 25 3.31 38.00 26.50
CA ASP A 25 3.76 36.76 25.86
C ASP A 25 2.50 35.86 25.98
N ARG A 26 1.94 35.32 24.88
CA ARG A 26 1.36 33.96 25.03
C ARG A 26 2.58 33.06 25.13
N ILE A 27 2.94 32.61 26.33
CA ILE A 27 4.15 31.80 26.51
C ILE A 27 3.91 30.41 25.91
N ARG A 28 4.68 30.11 24.86
CA ARG A 28 4.84 28.79 24.22
C ARG A 28 5.86 27.93 24.99
N GLN A 29 5.64 26.63 25.11
CA GLN A 29 6.63 25.72 25.73
C GLN A 29 7.78 25.33 24.78
N ASP A 30 7.56 25.39 23.48
CA ASP A 30 8.38 24.74 22.43
C ASP A 30 9.63 25.54 22.02
N ILE A 31 9.77 26.81 22.44
CA ILE A 31 10.83 27.72 21.99
C ILE A 31 12.22 27.40 22.59
N MET A 32 12.31 26.63 23.69
CA MET A 32 13.59 26.38 24.37
C MET A 32 14.38 25.14 23.91
N TYR A 33 13.84 24.27 23.04
CA TYR A 33 14.47 22.97 22.75
C TYR A 33 15.12 22.84 21.36
N ARG A 34 15.07 23.87 20.51
CA ARG A 34 15.46 23.80 19.08
C ARG A 34 16.83 24.39 18.71
N GLU A 35 17.66 24.83 19.65
CA GLU A 35 18.98 25.44 19.33
C GLU A 35 20.18 24.47 19.37
N HIS A 36 20.01 23.18 19.65
CA HIS A 36 21.12 22.21 19.68
C HIS A 36 20.79 20.83 19.10
N LEU A 37 20.45 20.76 17.82
CA LEU A 37 20.61 19.53 17.02
C LEU A 37 21.08 19.92 15.61
N ASP A 38 22.39 20.11 15.50
CA ASP A 38 23.12 20.01 14.24
C ASP A 38 23.18 18.51 13.90
N LEU A 39 22.16 17.99 13.22
CA LEU A 39 22.17 16.64 12.67
C LEU A 39 22.97 16.69 11.36
N GLY A 40 24.28 16.57 11.50
CA GLY A 40 25.17 16.28 10.39
C GLY A 40 24.70 15.03 9.66
N THR A 41 24.63 15.14 8.34
CA THR A 41 24.47 14.06 7.37
C THR A 41 25.43 12.91 7.67
N ASN A 42 24.91 11.79 8.19
CA ASN A 42 25.59 10.50 8.16
C ASN A 42 24.95 9.66 7.04
N ASN A 43 25.65 9.59 5.90
CA ASN A 43 25.24 8.90 4.68
C ASN A 43 25.71 7.43 4.66
N TYR A 44 25.42 6.67 5.72
CA TYR A 44 25.52 5.21 5.68
C TYR A 44 24.48 4.64 6.65
N ARG A 45 23.30 4.30 6.14
CA ARG A 45 22.39 3.40 6.86
C ARG A 45 22.88 1.98 6.63
N ASN A 46 23.28 1.27 7.69
CA ASN A 46 23.47 -0.18 7.63
C ASN A 46 22.11 -0.89 7.81
N GLU A 47 22.04 -2.19 7.57
CA GLU A 47 20.78 -2.96 7.64
C GLU A 47 20.13 -2.86 9.03
N ASP A 48 20.94 -2.84 10.10
CA ASP A 48 20.44 -2.70 11.48
C ASP A 48 19.66 -1.40 11.70
N GLU A 49 20.13 -0.28 11.16
CA GLU A 49 19.43 1.01 11.24
C GLU A 49 18.10 0.98 10.48
N LEU A 50 18.05 0.32 9.31
CA LEU A 50 16.82 0.12 8.56
C LEU A 50 15.83 -0.74 9.36
N MET A 51 16.30 -1.85 9.94
CA MET A 51 15.47 -2.75 10.74
C MET A 51 14.90 -2.05 11.98
N GLN A 52 15.73 -1.31 12.73
CA GLN A 52 15.27 -0.53 13.88
C GLN A 52 14.22 0.52 13.48
N PHE A 53 14.40 1.17 12.33
CA PHE A 53 13.40 2.10 11.80
C PHE A 53 12.07 1.41 11.48
N ILE A 54 12.11 0.25 10.81
CA ILE A 54 10.92 -0.53 10.47
C ILE A 54 10.19 -0.98 11.73
N GLU A 55 10.88 -1.59 12.69
CA GLU A 55 10.30 -2.06 13.95
C GLU A 55 9.71 -0.91 14.77
N SER A 56 10.42 0.21 14.87
CA SER A 56 9.92 1.40 15.56
C SER A 56 8.67 1.99 14.88
N THR A 57 8.64 1.97 13.55
CA THR A 57 7.47 2.41 12.78
C THR A 57 6.29 1.48 13.03
N MET A 58 6.51 0.16 13.00
CA MET A 58 5.48 -0.83 13.31
C MET A 58 4.91 -0.66 14.72
N GLU A 59 5.78 -0.49 15.74
CA GLU A 59 5.36 -0.27 17.13
C GLU A 59 4.56 1.03 17.29
N THR A 60 5.05 2.13 16.70
CA THR A 60 4.42 3.46 16.77
C THR A 60 3.02 3.46 16.13
N HIS A 61 2.87 2.72 15.04
CA HIS A 61 1.64 2.68 14.23
C HIS A 61 0.74 1.48 14.53
N LEU A 62 1.11 0.66 15.52
CA LEU A 62 0.41 -0.56 15.91
C LEU A 62 0.18 -1.51 14.72
N ILE A 63 1.21 -1.69 13.89
CA ILE A 63 1.19 -2.69 12.82
C ILE A 63 1.39 -4.08 13.45
N PRO A 64 0.42 -5.01 13.31
CA PRO A 64 0.56 -6.35 13.86
C PRO A 64 1.67 -7.15 13.17
N GLY A 65 1.62 -7.23 11.84
CA GLY A 65 2.54 -8.03 11.03
C GLY A 65 2.88 -7.35 9.71
N LEU A 66 4.09 -7.59 9.25
CA LEU A 66 4.65 -7.04 8.01
C LEU A 66 5.49 -8.11 7.31
N SER A 67 5.34 -8.19 5.99
CA SER A 67 6.24 -8.96 5.13
C SER A 67 6.78 -8.08 4.01
N VAL A 68 8.09 -8.20 3.75
CA VAL A 68 8.80 -7.38 2.78
C VAL A 68 9.62 -8.28 1.86
N SER A 69 9.60 -7.96 0.56
CA SER A 69 10.55 -8.50 -0.41
C SER A 69 11.07 -7.39 -1.31
N VAL A 70 12.38 -7.40 -1.59
CA VAL A 70 13.04 -6.46 -2.49
C VAL A 70 13.65 -7.21 -3.67
N VAL A 71 13.38 -6.72 -4.87
CA VAL A 71 13.91 -7.24 -6.12
C VAL A 71 14.95 -6.28 -6.69
N LYS A 72 16.09 -6.80 -7.13
CA LYS A 72 17.14 -6.05 -7.81
C LYS A 72 17.74 -6.92 -8.92
N ASP A 73 17.89 -6.37 -10.13
CA ASP A 73 18.60 -7.03 -11.23
C ASP A 73 18.19 -8.51 -11.44
N ASP A 74 16.87 -8.75 -11.43
CA ASP A 74 16.20 -10.04 -11.65
C ASP A 74 16.03 -10.93 -10.41
N ASN A 75 16.72 -10.62 -9.32
CA ASN A 75 16.78 -11.45 -8.12
C ASN A 75 16.03 -10.83 -6.96
N ILE A 76 15.41 -11.69 -6.15
CA ILE A 76 14.94 -11.28 -4.82
C ILE A 76 16.18 -11.22 -3.93
N VAL A 77 16.58 -10.02 -3.51
CA VAL A 77 17.86 -9.76 -2.83
C VAL A 77 17.71 -9.54 -1.33
N TRP A 78 16.49 -9.28 -0.86
CA TRP A 78 16.23 -9.08 0.57
C TRP A 78 14.78 -9.38 0.93
N GLU A 79 14.59 -10.12 2.01
CA GLU A 79 13.27 -10.46 2.53
C GLU A 79 13.27 -10.35 4.06
N LYS A 80 12.14 -9.90 4.63
CA LYS A 80 11.91 -9.83 6.08
C LYS A 80 10.45 -10.07 6.43
N GLN A 81 10.24 -10.78 7.54
CA GLN A 81 8.94 -11.11 8.11
C GLN A 81 8.96 -10.71 9.57
N LEU A 82 8.00 -9.88 9.97
CA LEU A 82 7.98 -9.21 11.25
C LEU A 82 6.59 -9.28 11.87
N GLY A 83 6.55 -9.46 13.19
CA GLY A 83 5.31 -9.42 13.97
C GLY A 83 4.40 -10.63 13.78
N TYR A 84 3.09 -10.40 13.88
CA TYR A 84 2.06 -11.43 13.98
C TYR A 84 1.13 -11.45 12.77
N ALA A 85 0.98 -12.64 12.17
CA ALA A 85 -0.08 -12.94 11.22
C ALA A 85 -1.44 -13.00 11.95
N ASN A 86 -1.45 -13.54 13.17
CA ASN A 86 -2.60 -13.53 14.07
C ASN A 86 -2.12 -13.31 15.51
N ILE A 87 -2.61 -12.25 16.16
CA ILE A 87 -2.27 -11.88 17.54
C ILE A 87 -2.90 -12.84 18.55
N ASP A 88 -4.19 -13.16 18.38
CA ASP A 88 -4.97 -13.93 19.35
C ASP A 88 -4.48 -15.39 19.46
N ASP A 89 -4.03 -15.95 18.34
CA ASP A 89 -3.50 -17.31 18.22
C ASP A 89 -1.96 -17.41 18.31
N ASP A 90 -1.26 -16.29 18.56
CA ASP A 90 0.21 -16.21 18.68
C ASP A 90 0.95 -16.75 17.43
N ILE A 91 0.42 -16.44 16.24
CA ILE A 91 0.97 -16.87 14.95
C ILE A 91 1.85 -15.74 14.40
N LEU A 92 3.16 -15.99 14.32
CA LEU A 92 4.12 -15.06 13.72
C LEU A 92 4.00 -15.03 12.19
N VAL A 93 4.34 -13.90 11.59
CA VAL A 93 4.54 -13.81 10.13
C VAL A 93 5.78 -14.63 9.76
N ASP A 94 5.64 -15.46 8.73
CA ASP A 94 6.71 -16.26 8.12
C ASP A 94 6.66 -16.19 6.58
N ASP A 95 7.60 -16.86 5.91
CA ASP A 95 7.72 -16.85 4.44
C ASP A 95 6.50 -17.42 3.70
N ASN A 96 5.64 -18.17 4.41
CA ASN A 96 4.43 -18.78 3.85
C ASN A 96 3.17 -17.98 4.19
N THR A 97 3.29 -16.91 4.96
CA THR A 97 2.16 -16.08 5.39
C THR A 97 1.66 -15.24 4.22
N MET A 98 0.46 -15.56 3.78
CA MET A 98 -0.26 -14.85 2.73
C MET A 98 -1.06 -13.69 3.33
N PHE A 99 -1.02 -12.55 2.63
CA PHE A 99 -1.82 -11.37 2.95
C PHE A 99 -2.81 -11.11 1.81
N ILE A 100 -3.99 -10.57 2.15
CA ILE A 100 -4.90 -10.08 1.11
C ILE A 100 -4.27 -8.86 0.42
N LEU A 101 -4.03 -8.97 -0.88
CA LEU A 101 -3.31 -7.99 -1.67
C LEU A 101 -4.11 -6.72 -1.93
N SER A 102 -5.41 -6.74 -1.64
CA SER A 102 -6.29 -5.60 -1.90
C SER A 102 -6.10 -5.16 -3.37
N SER A 103 -6.07 -3.86 -3.65
CA SER A 103 -6.01 -3.34 -5.01
C SER A 103 -4.76 -3.69 -5.82
N VAL A 104 -3.68 -4.20 -5.21
CA VAL A 104 -2.56 -4.78 -5.97
C VAL A 104 -3.01 -5.95 -6.84
N SER A 105 -4.06 -6.68 -6.43
CA SER A 105 -4.68 -7.78 -7.20
C SER A 105 -5.05 -7.39 -8.64
N LYS A 106 -5.41 -6.12 -8.87
CA LYS A 106 -5.80 -5.62 -10.18
C LYS A 106 -4.69 -5.79 -11.22
N THR A 107 -3.44 -5.73 -10.80
CA THR A 107 -2.28 -5.88 -11.68
C THR A 107 -2.22 -7.28 -12.30
N VAL A 108 -2.57 -8.31 -11.52
CA VAL A 108 -2.70 -9.70 -12.00
C VAL A 108 -3.89 -9.83 -12.93
N THR A 109 -5.03 -9.22 -12.58
CA THR A 109 -6.23 -9.19 -13.44
C THR A 109 -5.96 -8.55 -14.80
N ALA A 110 -5.23 -7.43 -14.82
CA ALA A 110 -4.80 -6.78 -16.06
C ALA A 110 -3.84 -7.67 -16.85
N THR A 111 -2.90 -8.35 -16.19
CA THR A 111 -1.97 -9.28 -16.84
C THR A 111 -2.71 -10.42 -17.54
N ALA A 112 -3.67 -11.03 -16.86
CA ALA A 112 -4.47 -12.12 -17.43
C ALA A 112 -5.22 -11.68 -18.70
N LEU A 113 -5.83 -10.48 -18.68
CA LEU A 113 -6.47 -9.94 -19.86
C LEU A 113 -5.47 -9.64 -20.99
N MET A 114 -4.30 -9.09 -20.66
CA MET A 114 -3.29 -8.74 -21.66
C MET A 114 -2.62 -9.97 -22.30
N GLN A 115 -2.56 -11.12 -21.61
CA GLN A 115 -2.18 -12.40 -22.24
C GLN A 115 -3.18 -12.81 -23.34
N LEU A 116 -4.48 -12.54 -23.16
CA LEU A 116 -5.49 -12.79 -24.19
C LEU A 116 -5.38 -11.80 -25.36
N PHE A 117 -4.98 -10.55 -25.08
CA PHE A 117 -4.65 -9.55 -26.11
C PHE A 117 -3.48 -10.01 -26.98
N GLU A 118 -2.40 -10.53 -26.39
CA GLU A 118 -1.24 -11.07 -27.12
C GLU A 118 -1.62 -12.21 -28.07
N ASN A 119 -2.59 -13.02 -27.67
CA ASN A 119 -3.12 -14.10 -28.49
C ASN A 119 -4.05 -13.62 -29.63
N GLY A 120 -4.22 -12.30 -29.79
CA GLY A 120 -5.02 -11.68 -30.85
C GLY A 120 -6.53 -11.94 -30.70
N LEU A 121 -6.99 -12.17 -29.46
CA LEU A 121 -8.39 -12.51 -29.20
C LEU A 121 -9.31 -11.29 -29.14
N PHE A 122 -8.75 -10.10 -28.91
CA PHE A 122 -9.43 -8.81 -28.95
C PHE A 122 -8.41 -7.68 -29.19
N GLU A 123 -8.89 -6.50 -29.59
CA GLU A 123 -8.10 -5.26 -29.64
C GLU A 123 -8.49 -4.31 -28.51
N LEU A 124 -7.55 -3.48 -28.02
CA LEU A 124 -7.79 -2.56 -26.90
C LEU A 124 -8.96 -1.57 -27.13
N ASP A 125 -9.23 -1.22 -28.38
CA ASP A 125 -10.32 -0.31 -28.78
C ASP A 125 -11.63 -1.02 -29.14
N ASP A 126 -11.69 -2.35 -29.01
CA ASP A 126 -12.92 -3.10 -29.21
C ASP A 126 -13.96 -2.77 -28.14
N ASP A 127 -15.24 -2.82 -28.54
CA ASP A 127 -16.39 -2.72 -27.65
C ASP A 127 -16.55 -4.02 -26.84
N ILE A 128 -16.56 -3.89 -25.51
CA ILE A 128 -16.62 -5.02 -24.57
C ILE A 128 -17.93 -5.80 -24.67
N ASP A 129 -19.01 -5.17 -25.13
CA ASP A 129 -20.32 -5.81 -25.29
C ASP A 129 -20.28 -6.98 -26.29
N ASN A 130 -19.30 -7.00 -27.20
CA ASN A 130 -19.11 -8.12 -28.14
C ASN A 130 -18.58 -9.40 -27.46
N TYR A 131 -18.09 -9.28 -26.22
CA TYR A 131 -17.40 -10.34 -25.48
C TYR A 131 -18.11 -10.71 -24.17
N LEU A 132 -19.21 -10.04 -23.84
CA LEU A 132 -19.97 -10.26 -22.60
C LEU A 132 -21.31 -10.95 -22.86
N PRO A 133 -21.85 -11.69 -21.89
CA PRO A 133 -23.18 -12.30 -21.98
C PRO A 133 -24.33 -11.29 -21.77
N PHE A 134 -24.01 -10.03 -21.46
CA PHE A 134 -24.94 -8.92 -21.28
C PHE A 134 -24.28 -7.62 -21.76
N ASN A 135 -25.11 -6.59 -21.99
CA ASN A 135 -24.64 -5.30 -22.50
C ASN A 135 -24.44 -4.29 -21.37
N VAL A 136 -23.30 -3.60 -21.36
CA VAL A 136 -22.92 -2.58 -20.39
C VAL A 136 -23.01 -1.20 -21.05
N ASN A 137 -24.22 -0.64 -21.06
CA ASN A 137 -24.48 0.66 -21.67
C ASN A 137 -24.45 1.79 -20.65
N HIS A 138 -23.62 2.81 -20.91
CA HIS A 138 -23.64 4.02 -20.11
C HIS A 138 -25.01 4.71 -20.22
N PRO A 139 -25.72 5.01 -19.11
CA PRO A 139 -27.09 5.52 -19.16
C PRO A 139 -27.24 6.86 -19.89
N ASP A 140 -26.28 7.78 -19.69
CA ASP A 140 -26.29 9.10 -20.34
C ASP A 140 -25.68 9.09 -21.76
N TYR A 141 -24.89 8.07 -22.12
CA TYR A 141 -24.17 7.97 -23.38
C TYR A 141 -24.31 6.57 -24.03
N PRO A 142 -25.54 6.08 -24.27
CA PRO A 142 -25.79 4.68 -24.67
C PRO A 142 -25.33 4.32 -26.08
N LEU A 143 -24.76 5.27 -26.84
CA LEU A 143 -24.21 5.06 -28.18
C LEU A 143 -22.67 5.13 -28.20
N VAL A 144 -22.04 5.41 -27.05
CA VAL A 144 -20.58 5.43 -26.92
C VAL A 144 -20.17 4.07 -26.34
N PRO A 145 -19.49 3.22 -27.11
CA PRO A 145 -19.06 1.92 -26.61
C PRO A 145 -18.03 2.09 -25.50
N ILE A 146 -18.08 1.20 -24.51
CA ILE A 146 -17.02 1.07 -23.51
C ILE A 146 -16.00 0.08 -24.05
N THR A 147 -14.72 0.47 -24.07
CA THR A 147 -13.66 -0.40 -24.62
C THR A 147 -12.79 -1.03 -23.53
N PHE A 148 -12.04 -2.07 -23.89
CA PHE A 148 -11.05 -2.69 -23.00
C PHE A 148 -10.05 -1.67 -22.45
N LYS A 149 -9.54 -0.78 -23.32
CA LYS A 149 -8.64 0.31 -22.93
C LYS A 149 -9.27 1.24 -21.89
N MET A 150 -10.56 1.53 -22.02
CA MET A 150 -11.25 2.38 -21.05
C MET A 150 -11.45 1.69 -19.70
N LEU A 151 -11.70 0.38 -19.67
CA LEU A 151 -11.74 -0.38 -18.41
C LEU A 151 -10.38 -0.39 -17.74
N LEU A 152 -9.33 -0.77 -18.49
CA LEU A 152 -7.96 -0.84 -17.99
C LEU A 152 -7.44 0.53 -17.52
N SER A 153 -7.84 1.63 -18.14
CA SER A 153 -7.37 2.97 -17.76
C SER A 153 -8.28 3.70 -16.75
N HIS A 154 -9.27 3.02 -16.15
CA HIS A 154 -10.29 3.62 -15.28
C HIS A 154 -11.01 4.84 -15.91
N SER A 155 -11.32 4.77 -17.20
CA SER A 155 -12.00 5.84 -17.95
C SER A 155 -13.34 5.43 -18.57
N SER A 156 -13.86 4.24 -18.25
CA SER A 156 -15.11 3.70 -18.80
C SER A 156 -16.37 4.47 -18.40
N GLY A 157 -16.31 5.28 -17.34
CA GLY A 157 -17.48 5.90 -16.73
C GLY A 157 -18.28 4.96 -15.83
N ILE A 158 -17.84 3.71 -15.64
CA ILE A 158 -18.33 2.83 -14.56
C ILE A 158 -17.81 3.36 -13.23
N LYS A 159 -18.64 3.27 -12.19
CA LYS A 159 -18.38 3.79 -10.86
C LYS A 159 -18.79 2.79 -9.79
N ASP A 160 -18.07 2.79 -8.69
CA ASP A 160 -18.38 1.97 -7.52
C ASP A 160 -19.50 2.57 -6.66
N ASN A 161 -20.47 1.72 -6.33
CA ASN A 161 -21.60 1.98 -5.47
C ASN A 161 -21.47 1.09 -4.23
N TRP A 162 -20.74 1.61 -3.24
CA TRP A 162 -20.47 0.93 -1.98
C TRP A 162 -21.72 0.49 -1.19
N ASN A 163 -22.91 1.01 -1.51
CA ASN A 163 -24.16 0.57 -0.87
C ASN A 163 -24.56 -0.87 -1.24
N VAL A 164 -24.00 -1.42 -2.32
CA VAL A 164 -24.32 -2.75 -2.85
C VAL A 164 -23.07 -3.60 -3.13
N MET A 165 -21.90 -3.15 -2.65
CA MET A 165 -20.63 -3.90 -2.69
C MET A 165 -20.37 -4.50 -1.31
N THR A 166 -20.82 -5.74 -1.14
CA THR A 166 -20.85 -6.41 0.17
C THR A 166 -19.56 -7.17 0.44
N TYR A 167 -19.07 -7.03 1.68
CA TYR A 167 -18.04 -7.88 2.27
C TYR A 167 -18.69 -9.17 2.78
N TYR A 168 -18.14 -10.32 2.41
CA TYR A 168 -18.57 -11.63 2.88
C TYR A 168 -17.59 -12.16 3.93
N ASP A 169 -18.10 -12.77 5.01
CA ASP A 169 -17.28 -13.56 5.90
C ASP A 169 -16.86 -14.85 5.16
N GLY A 170 -15.63 -14.87 4.66
CA GLY A 170 -15.12 -15.93 3.80
C GLY A 170 -15.20 -15.63 2.31
N ASP A 171 -15.35 -16.69 1.49
CA ASP A 171 -15.48 -16.56 0.03
C ASP A 171 -16.83 -15.93 -0.37
N PRO A 172 -16.90 -15.21 -1.50
CA PRO A 172 -18.13 -14.56 -1.94
C PRO A 172 -19.24 -15.56 -2.26
N GLU A 173 -20.47 -15.21 -1.87
CA GLU A 173 -21.65 -16.06 -2.13
C GLU A 173 -22.21 -15.90 -3.55
N LEU A 174 -21.93 -14.77 -4.21
CA LEU A 174 -22.39 -14.47 -5.56
C LEU A 174 -21.30 -14.75 -6.59
N GLY A 175 -21.65 -15.47 -7.66
CA GLY A 175 -20.76 -15.64 -8.80
C GLY A 175 -20.54 -14.33 -9.57
N LEU A 176 -19.32 -14.14 -10.09
CA LEU A 176 -18.87 -12.90 -10.75
C LEU A 176 -19.79 -12.43 -11.87
N SER A 177 -20.11 -13.30 -12.83
CA SER A 177 -20.99 -12.98 -13.96
C SER A 177 -22.41 -12.57 -13.51
N TYR A 178 -22.97 -13.28 -12.53
CA TYR A 178 -24.27 -12.93 -11.96
C TYR A 178 -24.23 -11.55 -11.29
N TYR A 179 -23.25 -11.32 -10.40
CA TYR A 179 -23.09 -10.06 -9.69
C TYR A 179 -22.96 -8.87 -10.65
N LEU A 180 -22.06 -8.95 -11.62
CA LEU A 180 -21.83 -7.87 -12.58
C LEU A 180 -23.04 -7.62 -13.48
N ASN A 181 -23.77 -8.66 -13.89
CA ASN A 181 -25.03 -8.49 -14.61
C ASN A 181 -26.07 -7.75 -13.76
N GLN A 182 -26.21 -8.11 -12.48
CA GLN A 182 -27.11 -7.42 -11.56
C GLN A 182 -26.68 -5.97 -11.26
N TYR A 183 -25.38 -5.68 -11.35
CA TYR A 183 -24.82 -4.36 -11.07
C TYR A 183 -24.85 -3.41 -12.28
N LEU A 184 -24.61 -3.92 -13.49
CA LEU A 184 -24.36 -3.10 -14.68
C LEU A 184 -25.55 -3.00 -15.67
N THR A 185 -26.59 -3.83 -15.51
CA THR A 185 -27.75 -3.82 -16.41
C THR A 185 -28.97 -3.16 -15.78
N SER A 186 -29.80 -2.46 -16.57
CA SER A 186 -30.93 -1.66 -16.06
C SER A 186 -32.00 -2.45 -15.31
N GLU A 187 -32.07 -3.76 -15.54
CA GLU A 187 -33.02 -4.68 -14.88
C GLU A 187 -32.42 -5.37 -13.64
N GLY A 188 -31.13 -5.14 -13.37
CA GLY A 188 -30.40 -5.78 -12.29
C GLY A 188 -30.76 -5.26 -10.90
N GLU A 189 -30.72 -6.15 -9.91
CA GLU A 189 -31.08 -5.82 -8.52
C GLU A 189 -30.17 -4.73 -7.90
N PHE A 190 -28.90 -4.69 -8.29
CA PHE A 190 -27.90 -3.78 -7.75
C PHE A 190 -27.71 -2.53 -8.63
N TYR A 191 -28.48 -2.41 -9.71
CA TYR A 191 -28.34 -1.34 -10.68
C TYR A 191 -28.87 -0.01 -10.17
N ASN A 192 -28.05 1.03 -10.29
CA ASN A 192 -28.49 2.40 -10.15
C ASN A 192 -27.72 3.29 -11.12
N SER A 193 -28.41 3.89 -12.09
CA SER A 193 -27.77 4.68 -13.15
C SER A 193 -26.94 5.86 -12.64
N ASN A 194 -27.27 6.43 -11.48
CA ASN A 194 -26.57 7.60 -10.92
C ASN A 194 -25.44 7.22 -9.95
N LEU A 195 -25.44 5.99 -9.44
CA LEU A 195 -24.44 5.52 -8.47
C LEU A 195 -23.41 4.59 -9.11
N ASN A 196 -23.83 3.78 -10.09
CA ASN A 196 -23.00 2.78 -10.75
C ASN A 196 -22.29 3.33 -12.00
N PHE A 197 -22.69 4.54 -12.45
CA PHE A 197 -22.07 5.25 -13.56
C PHE A 197 -21.80 6.70 -13.19
N THR A 198 -20.79 7.28 -13.83
CA THR A 198 -20.51 8.72 -13.77
C THR A 198 -21.50 9.47 -14.68
N ASN A 199 -21.44 10.80 -14.66
CA ASN A 199 -22.16 11.66 -15.61
C ASN A 199 -21.28 12.10 -16.81
N SER A 200 -20.07 11.55 -16.91
CA SER A 200 -19.08 11.90 -17.94
C SER A 200 -19.10 10.88 -19.07
N MET A 201 -18.80 11.32 -20.28
CA MET A 201 -18.73 10.41 -21.43
C MET A 201 -17.58 9.41 -21.24
N PRO A 202 -17.77 8.11 -21.55
CA PRO A 202 -16.68 7.14 -21.55
C PRO A 202 -15.45 7.66 -22.32
N GLY A 203 -14.26 7.43 -21.76
CA GLY A 203 -12.97 7.88 -22.27
C GLY A 203 -12.60 9.34 -21.98
N THR A 204 -13.41 10.10 -21.23
CA THR A 204 -13.16 11.55 -20.98
C THR A 204 -12.86 11.93 -19.54
N ASN A 205 -13.02 11.03 -18.58
CA ASN A 205 -12.78 11.29 -17.17
C ASN A 205 -12.15 10.06 -16.50
N TYR A 206 -11.33 10.29 -15.47
CA TYR A 206 -10.74 9.23 -14.66
C TYR A 206 -11.63 8.98 -13.44
N THR A 207 -12.11 7.75 -13.27
CA THR A 207 -12.77 7.31 -12.04
C THR A 207 -12.31 5.91 -11.73
N TYR A 208 -11.49 5.79 -10.67
CA TYR A 208 -11.10 4.50 -10.14
C TYR A 208 -12.34 3.65 -9.83
N THR A 209 -12.33 2.39 -10.27
CA THR A 209 -13.46 1.49 -10.10
C THR A 209 -13.00 0.05 -9.94
N ASN A 210 -13.47 -0.58 -8.87
CA ASN A 210 -13.33 -2.00 -8.62
C ASN A 210 -14.23 -2.81 -9.57
N ASN A 211 -15.47 -2.37 -9.78
CA ASN A 211 -16.41 -3.04 -10.69
C ASN A 211 -15.93 -3.05 -12.15
N GLY A 212 -15.28 -1.98 -12.60
CA GLY A 212 -14.67 -1.96 -13.94
C GLY A 212 -13.55 -3.00 -14.09
N VAL A 213 -12.78 -3.27 -13.03
CA VAL A 213 -11.73 -4.30 -13.05
C VAL A 213 -12.29 -5.70 -12.82
N ALA A 214 -13.33 -5.85 -12.00
CA ALA A 214 -14.06 -7.11 -11.91
C ALA A 214 -14.66 -7.52 -13.25
N LEU A 215 -15.12 -6.55 -14.04
CA LEU A 215 -15.56 -6.78 -15.41
C LEU A 215 -14.41 -7.24 -16.34
N ILE A 216 -13.18 -6.78 -16.11
CA ILE A 216 -11.99 -7.34 -16.78
C ILE A 216 -11.82 -8.82 -16.42
N GLY A 217 -11.95 -9.17 -15.14
CA GLY A 217 -11.91 -10.57 -14.70
C GLY A 217 -12.97 -11.43 -15.41
N LEU A 218 -14.21 -10.92 -15.53
CA LEU A 218 -15.26 -11.62 -16.27
C LEU A 218 -14.94 -11.74 -17.77
N LEU A 219 -14.38 -10.70 -18.40
CA LEU A 219 -13.96 -10.77 -19.80
C LEU A 219 -12.89 -11.85 -20.01
N VAL A 220 -11.97 -12.05 -19.06
CA VAL A 220 -11.04 -13.17 -19.10
C VAL A 220 -11.80 -14.50 -19.07
N GLU A 221 -12.84 -14.64 -18.23
CA GLU A 221 -13.64 -15.88 -18.19
C GLU A 221 -14.34 -16.17 -19.52
N GLU A 222 -15.00 -15.17 -20.08
CA GLU A 222 -15.80 -15.31 -21.30
C GLU A 222 -14.92 -15.55 -22.54
N ILE A 223 -13.78 -14.88 -22.64
CA ILE A 223 -12.87 -15.01 -23.80
C ILE A 223 -12.06 -16.30 -23.74
N SER A 224 -11.56 -16.68 -22.57
CA SER A 224 -10.76 -17.91 -22.39
C SER A 224 -11.63 -19.17 -22.24
N ASN A 225 -12.91 -19.01 -21.87
CA ASN A 225 -13.81 -20.09 -21.47
C ASN A 225 -13.24 -20.93 -20.30
N GLN A 226 -12.55 -20.26 -19.37
CA GLN A 226 -12.03 -20.80 -18.10
C GLN A 226 -12.48 -19.90 -16.94
N ALA A 227 -12.64 -20.44 -15.73
CA ALA A 227 -12.89 -19.57 -14.57
C ALA A 227 -11.65 -18.72 -14.28
N PHE A 228 -11.84 -17.48 -13.84
CA PHE A 228 -10.74 -16.49 -13.77
C PHE A 228 -9.64 -16.90 -12.78
N ASN A 229 -10.01 -17.49 -11.64
CA ASN A 229 -9.07 -18.04 -10.66
C ASN A 229 -8.18 -19.14 -11.27
N HIS A 230 -8.79 -20.07 -12.05
CA HIS A 230 -8.07 -21.13 -12.74
C HIS A 230 -7.17 -20.58 -13.85
N TYR A 231 -7.64 -19.61 -14.63
CA TYR A 231 -6.82 -18.96 -15.65
C TYR A 231 -5.56 -18.35 -15.04
N CYS A 232 -5.69 -17.59 -13.95
CA CYS A 232 -4.55 -17.00 -13.26
C CYS A 232 -3.59 -18.07 -12.71
N SER A 233 -4.12 -19.15 -12.13
CA SER A 233 -3.31 -20.27 -11.64
C SER A 233 -2.47 -20.88 -12.76
N GLU A 234 -3.10 -21.28 -13.87
CA GLU A 234 -2.46 -22.01 -14.96
C GLU A 234 -1.49 -21.12 -15.79
N ASN A 235 -1.83 -19.84 -15.99
CA ASN A 235 -1.14 -18.98 -16.95
C ASN A 235 -0.21 -17.92 -16.32
N ILE A 236 -0.29 -17.71 -15.00
CA ILE A 236 0.53 -16.72 -14.28
C ILE A 236 1.22 -17.38 -13.08
N PHE A 237 0.45 -17.98 -12.16
CA PHE A 237 1.00 -18.43 -10.89
C PHE A 237 1.89 -19.68 -11.02
N GLU A 238 1.42 -20.72 -11.69
CA GLU A 238 2.21 -21.94 -11.93
C GLU A 238 3.48 -21.65 -12.75
N PRO A 239 3.43 -20.91 -13.88
CA PRO A 239 4.63 -20.53 -14.62
C PRO A 239 5.67 -19.78 -13.77
N LEU A 240 5.22 -18.88 -12.90
CA LEU A 240 6.09 -18.11 -12.01
C LEU A 240 6.42 -18.80 -10.70
N SER A 241 5.96 -20.04 -10.48
CA SER A 241 6.13 -20.75 -9.21
C SER A 241 5.62 -19.96 -7.98
N MET A 242 4.47 -19.32 -8.15
CA MET A 242 3.73 -18.62 -7.09
C MET A 242 2.79 -19.60 -6.37
N ASN A 243 3.37 -20.52 -5.59
CA ASN A 243 2.64 -21.61 -4.93
C ASN A 243 1.73 -21.15 -3.77
N ASN A 244 1.91 -19.92 -3.29
CA ASN A 244 1.14 -19.28 -2.24
C ASN A 244 0.48 -18.02 -2.80
N ALA A 245 -0.36 -18.22 -3.83
CA ALA A 245 -1.17 -17.19 -4.46
C ALA A 245 -2.54 -17.75 -4.82
N PHE A 246 -3.60 -17.29 -4.14
CA PHE A 246 -4.95 -17.84 -4.27
C PHE A 246 -6.02 -16.76 -4.23
N TRP A 247 -7.08 -16.91 -5.03
CA TRP A 247 -8.18 -15.95 -5.07
C TRP A 247 -9.21 -16.24 -3.99
N PHE A 248 -9.41 -17.51 -3.65
CA PHE A 248 -10.43 -17.96 -2.71
C PHE A 248 -9.80 -18.67 -1.51
N LEU A 249 -10.40 -18.47 -0.34
CA LEU A 249 -10.02 -19.17 0.90
C LEU A 249 -10.23 -20.68 0.76
N SER A 250 -11.25 -21.10 0.01
CA SER A 250 -11.52 -22.51 -0.29
C SER A 250 -10.43 -23.20 -1.13
N GLU A 251 -9.50 -22.46 -1.72
CA GLU A 251 -8.33 -22.99 -2.43
C GLU A 251 -7.14 -23.26 -1.49
N ILE A 252 -7.21 -22.79 -0.24
CA ILE A 252 -6.10 -22.80 0.71
C ILE A 252 -6.30 -23.94 1.74
N ASP A 253 -5.37 -24.90 1.76
CA ASP A 253 -5.43 -26.05 2.66
C ASP A 253 -5.26 -25.69 4.15
N ASN A 254 -4.42 -24.69 4.44
CA ASN A 254 -4.09 -24.26 5.80
C ASN A 254 -4.36 -22.76 5.99
N LEU A 255 -5.51 -22.41 6.54
CA LEU A 255 -5.91 -21.02 6.78
C LEU A 255 -5.03 -20.30 7.82
N ASN A 256 -4.24 -21.01 8.64
CA ASN A 256 -3.27 -20.39 9.53
C ASN A 256 -2.11 -19.72 8.78
N GLN A 257 -1.96 -19.99 7.48
CA GLN A 257 -1.03 -19.29 6.60
C GLN A 257 -1.60 -17.97 6.08
N ILE A 258 -2.74 -17.50 6.56
CA ILE A 258 -3.36 -16.26 6.12
C ILE A 258 -3.35 -15.28 7.29
N ALA A 259 -2.76 -14.11 7.09
CA ALA A 259 -2.78 -13.07 8.11
C ALA A 259 -4.22 -12.56 8.35
N SER A 260 -4.64 -12.51 9.62
CA SER A 260 -5.90 -11.90 10.03
C SER A 260 -5.83 -10.39 9.84
N PRO A 261 -6.81 -9.74 9.16
CA PRO A 261 -6.83 -8.29 9.03
C PRO A 261 -7.12 -7.59 10.37
N TYR A 262 -6.40 -6.52 10.69
CA TYR A 262 -6.63 -5.71 11.90
C TYR A 262 -6.89 -4.25 11.57
N GLN A 263 -7.95 -3.68 12.16
CA GLN A 263 -8.24 -2.25 12.09
C GLN A 263 -7.94 -1.57 13.40
N LEU A 264 -7.23 -0.45 13.35
CA LEU A 264 -7.06 0.40 14.50
C LEU A 264 -8.38 1.07 14.88
N THR A 265 -8.83 0.86 16.11
CA THR A 265 -10.10 1.33 16.67
C THR A 265 -9.82 2.16 17.92
N GLY A 266 -10.17 3.46 17.88
CA GLY A 266 -9.80 4.42 18.91
C GLY A 266 -8.53 5.19 18.53
N GLY A 267 -8.63 6.53 18.57
CA GLY A 267 -7.58 7.43 18.09
C GLY A 267 -7.77 7.91 16.65
N THR A 268 -8.99 8.25 16.24
CA THR A 268 -9.22 9.02 15.01
C THR A 268 -9.51 10.46 15.40
N GLY A 269 -8.58 11.38 15.17
CA GLY A 269 -8.81 12.84 15.21
C GLY A 269 -9.81 13.34 14.16
N GLU A 270 -10.82 12.54 13.81
CA GLU A 270 -11.80 12.80 12.75
C GLU A 270 -13.15 13.30 13.28
N SER A 271 -13.43 13.25 14.59
CA SER A 271 -14.73 13.73 15.11
C SER A 271 -14.86 15.26 15.12
N CYS A 272 -13.78 16.03 15.29
CA CYS A 272 -13.87 17.50 15.24
C CYS A 272 -14.24 18.02 13.84
N TYR A 273 -13.83 17.29 12.80
CA TYR A 273 -14.16 17.57 11.40
C TYR A 273 -15.69 17.52 11.15
N ILE A 274 -16.42 16.69 11.90
CA ILE A 274 -17.86 16.49 11.72
C ILE A 274 -18.71 17.48 12.54
N ILE A 275 -18.23 18.02 13.66
CA ILE A 275 -19.05 18.77 14.64
C ILE A 275 -18.93 20.31 14.48
N GLY A 276 -17.96 20.83 13.72
CA GLY A 276 -17.96 22.22 13.26
C GLY A 276 -17.80 23.27 14.37
N CYS A 277 -16.89 23.05 15.32
CA CYS A 277 -16.57 24.00 16.39
C CYS A 277 -15.10 24.45 16.29
N GLY A 278 -14.88 25.77 16.19
CA GLY A 278 -13.55 26.40 16.13
C GLY A 278 -13.22 27.06 14.79
N VAL A 279 -12.26 28.00 14.79
CA VAL A 279 -11.79 28.65 13.55
C VAL A 279 -11.01 27.64 12.72
N TYR A 280 -11.54 27.33 11.54
CA TYR A 280 -11.01 26.42 10.54
C TYR A 280 -9.55 26.73 10.16
N ASP A 281 -8.68 25.73 10.36
CA ASP A 281 -7.35 25.63 9.74
C ASP A 281 -7.27 24.30 8.99
N GLN A 282 -6.74 24.34 7.76
CA GLN A 282 -6.69 23.20 6.85
C GLN A 282 -5.66 22.14 7.31
N GLY A 283 -4.81 22.46 8.30
CA GLY A 283 -3.78 21.58 8.85
C GLY A 283 -4.08 20.92 10.20
N ASN A 284 -5.16 21.29 10.92
CA ASN A 284 -5.50 20.62 12.19
C ASN A 284 -6.98 20.80 12.60
N PRO A 285 -7.85 19.81 12.32
CA PRO A 285 -9.29 19.93 12.58
C PRO A 285 -9.68 19.81 14.05
N CYS A 286 -8.79 19.40 14.97
CA CYS A 286 -9.07 19.20 16.41
C CYS A 286 -8.29 20.14 17.34
N PHE A 287 -7.93 21.36 16.89
CA PHE A 287 -7.07 22.23 17.69
C PHE A 287 -7.84 23.08 18.71
N CYS A 288 -7.78 22.70 19.99
CA CYS A 288 -8.01 23.62 21.11
C CYS A 288 -6.67 23.96 21.75
N ASP A 289 -6.17 25.17 21.50
CA ASP A 289 -4.92 25.63 22.14
C ASP A 289 -5.14 25.91 23.64
N SER A 290 -4.04 26.00 24.39
CA SER A 290 -4.06 26.26 25.84
C SER A 290 -4.61 27.64 26.23
N ALA A 291 -4.85 28.51 25.26
CA ALA A 291 -5.58 29.76 25.44
C ALA A 291 -7.09 29.56 25.22
N CYS A 292 -7.52 28.76 24.25
CA CYS A 292 -8.91 28.35 23.98
C CYS A 292 -9.54 27.69 25.21
N VAL A 293 -8.78 26.77 25.85
CA VAL A 293 -9.14 26.16 27.14
C VAL A 293 -9.20 27.21 28.27
N ASN A 294 -8.30 28.20 28.27
CA ASN A 294 -8.26 29.29 29.25
C ASN A 294 -9.32 30.39 29.03
N TYR A 295 -9.85 30.54 27.81
CA TYR A 295 -10.78 31.58 27.39
C TYR A 295 -12.22 31.07 27.16
N GLY A 296 -12.46 29.75 27.19
CA GLY A 296 -13.78 29.12 27.38
C GLY A 296 -14.60 28.88 26.11
N ASP A 297 -13.96 28.74 24.95
CA ASP A 297 -14.56 28.63 23.62
C ASP A 297 -14.28 27.29 22.91
N CYS A 298 -13.89 26.25 23.67
CA CYS A 298 -13.72 24.87 23.20
C CYS A 298 -15.03 24.05 23.10
N CYS A 299 -15.01 22.98 22.30
CA CYS A 299 -16.12 22.03 22.16
C CYS A 299 -16.51 21.39 23.51
N PRO A 300 -17.81 21.16 23.80
CA PRO A 300 -18.25 20.54 25.05
C PRO A 300 -17.77 19.09 25.27
N ASP A 301 -17.40 18.38 24.21
CA ASP A 301 -16.96 16.98 24.15
C ASP A 301 -15.45 16.82 23.89
N TYR A 302 -14.67 17.88 24.08
CA TYR A 302 -13.22 17.93 23.82
C TYR A 302 -12.41 16.85 24.56
N GLU A 303 -12.67 16.57 25.84
CA GLU A 303 -11.92 15.55 26.59
C GLU A 303 -12.17 14.13 26.06
N ASP A 304 -13.39 13.88 25.56
CA ASP A 304 -13.78 12.58 25.00
C ASP A 304 -13.15 12.34 23.62
N VAL A 305 -12.89 13.42 22.86
CA VAL A 305 -12.30 13.37 21.52
C VAL A 305 -10.77 13.41 21.55
N CYS A 306 -10.18 14.23 22.42
CA CYS A 306 -8.76 14.54 22.39
C CYS A 306 -7.94 13.84 23.50
N GLY A 307 -8.59 13.18 24.47
CA GLY A 307 -7.92 12.57 25.63
C GLY A 307 -7.21 13.57 26.54
N GLU A 308 -6.83 13.14 27.76
CA GLU A 308 -6.30 14.00 28.84
C GLU A 308 -5.03 14.80 28.47
N ASN A 309 -4.34 14.46 27.38
CA ASN A 309 -3.10 15.11 26.92
C ASN A 309 -3.24 15.94 25.64
N GLY A 310 -4.46 16.07 25.08
CA GLY A 310 -4.69 16.88 23.89
C GLY A 310 -4.10 16.32 22.58
N THR A 311 -3.79 15.02 22.54
CA THR A 311 -3.21 14.32 21.38
C THR A 311 -4.22 13.48 20.59
N GLY A 312 -5.47 13.33 21.07
CA GLY A 312 -6.46 12.44 20.44
C GLY A 312 -6.22 10.95 20.68
N SER A 313 -5.21 10.57 21.46
CA SER A 313 -4.82 9.18 21.65
C SER A 313 -5.34 8.63 22.99
N SER A 314 -6.45 7.90 22.97
CA SER A 314 -6.41 6.62 23.69
C SER A 314 -5.33 5.76 23.00
N LEU A 315 -4.64 4.87 23.74
CA LEU A 315 -3.91 3.80 23.05
C LEU A 315 -4.95 3.11 22.17
N GLY A 316 -4.81 3.24 20.84
CA GLY A 316 -5.75 2.62 19.93
C GLY A 316 -5.77 1.12 20.16
N ASN A 317 -6.94 0.51 20.07
CA ASN A 317 -7.09 -0.93 20.16
C ASN A 317 -7.11 -1.51 18.75
N LEU A 318 -6.47 -2.66 18.55
CA LEU A 318 -6.62 -3.41 17.32
C LEU A 318 -7.91 -4.23 17.40
N THR A 319 -8.77 -4.08 16.40
CA THR A 319 -9.92 -4.97 16.19
C THR A 319 -9.57 -5.94 15.08
N GLU A 320 -9.57 -7.24 15.41
CA GLU A 320 -9.43 -8.30 14.42
C GLU A 320 -10.70 -8.44 13.58
N TYR A 321 -10.53 -8.67 12.29
CA TYR A 321 -11.58 -9.03 11.35
C TYR A 321 -11.40 -10.47 10.88
N GLN A 322 -12.52 -11.13 10.59
CA GLN A 322 -12.48 -12.39 9.87
C GLN A 322 -11.91 -12.17 8.47
N ASN A 323 -11.28 -13.21 7.93
CA ASN A 323 -10.89 -13.20 6.52
C ASN A 323 -12.14 -13.10 5.63
N TYR A 324 -12.16 -12.12 4.73
CA TYR A 324 -13.33 -11.76 3.93
C TYR A 324 -13.09 -11.87 2.43
N GLY A 325 -14.18 -11.74 1.66
CA GLY A 325 -14.19 -11.73 0.20
C GLY A 325 -15.30 -10.85 -0.37
N TYR A 326 -15.31 -10.72 -1.71
CA TYR A 326 -16.18 -9.81 -2.47
C TYR A 326 -16.72 -10.46 -3.73
N ALA A 327 -17.93 -10.08 -4.15
CA ALA A 327 -18.46 -10.54 -5.43
C ALA A 327 -17.66 -9.98 -6.63
N ASP A 328 -17.00 -8.84 -6.46
CA ASP A 328 -16.07 -8.23 -7.42
C ASP A 328 -14.61 -8.66 -7.19
N TYR A 329 -14.37 -9.88 -6.69
CA TYR A 329 -13.08 -10.40 -6.24
C TYR A 329 -11.85 -10.16 -7.15
N PRO A 330 -11.93 -10.13 -8.50
CA PRO A 330 -10.75 -9.83 -9.33
C PRO A 330 -10.20 -8.42 -9.10
N SER A 331 -10.96 -7.55 -8.43
CA SER A 331 -10.53 -6.20 -8.07
C SER A 331 -9.59 -6.19 -6.86
N GLY A 332 -9.61 -7.19 -5.97
CA GLY A 332 -9.00 -7.01 -4.65
C GLY A 332 -8.64 -8.25 -3.84
N GLN A 333 -9.19 -9.42 -4.14
CA GLN A 333 -9.24 -10.53 -3.18
C GLN A 333 -8.01 -11.44 -3.18
N LEU A 334 -7.10 -11.30 -4.16
CA LEU A 334 -5.94 -12.18 -4.27
C LEU A 334 -5.15 -12.17 -2.96
N ARG A 335 -4.84 -13.34 -2.43
CA ARG A 335 -3.95 -13.52 -1.29
C ARG A 335 -2.65 -14.08 -1.78
N ALA A 336 -1.54 -13.45 -1.41
CA ALA A 336 -0.22 -13.97 -1.75
C ALA A 336 0.82 -13.65 -0.68
N THR A 337 1.95 -14.36 -0.72
CA THR A 337 3.17 -13.98 0.01
C THR A 337 3.90 -12.86 -0.73
N SER A 338 4.69 -12.08 0.01
CA SER A 338 5.54 -11.02 -0.56
C SER A 338 6.51 -11.56 -1.60
N ASN A 339 7.13 -12.71 -1.30
CA ASN A 339 8.01 -13.44 -2.21
C ASN A 339 7.33 -13.81 -3.54
N ASN A 340 6.11 -14.35 -3.50
CA ASN A 340 5.39 -14.75 -4.71
C ASN A 340 5.01 -13.55 -5.55
N LEU A 341 4.56 -12.47 -4.91
CA LEU A 341 4.30 -11.21 -5.59
C LEU A 341 5.59 -10.57 -6.14
N ALA A 342 6.73 -10.75 -5.47
CA ALA A 342 8.03 -10.31 -5.96
C ALA A 342 8.45 -11.05 -7.24
N LYS A 343 8.16 -12.35 -7.38
CA LYS A 343 8.37 -13.09 -8.65
C LYS A 343 7.54 -12.51 -9.80
N PHE A 344 6.28 -12.19 -9.54
CA PHE A 344 5.42 -11.50 -10.49
C PHE A 344 5.95 -10.11 -10.87
N MET A 345 6.41 -9.35 -9.88
CA MET A 345 7.06 -8.06 -10.10
C MET A 345 8.35 -8.20 -10.92
N SER A 346 9.19 -9.19 -10.64
CA SER A 346 10.42 -9.45 -11.40
C SER A 346 10.12 -9.69 -12.88
N ALA A 347 9.01 -10.35 -13.21
CA ALA A 347 8.60 -10.51 -14.60
C ALA A 347 8.38 -9.15 -15.28
N TYR A 348 7.81 -8.15 -14.60
CA TYR A 348 7.65 -6.80 -15.14
C TYR A 348 8.95 -6.01 -15.24
N ILE A 349 9.86 -6.18 -14.28
CA ILE A 349 11.21 -5.60 -14.32
C ILE A 349 11.96 -6.12 -15.57
N ASN A 350 11.71 -7.38 -15.93
CA ASN A 350 12.46 -8.11 -16.94
C ASN A 350 11.67 -8.31 -18.24
N ASP A 351 10.93 -7.29 -18.64
CA ASP A 351 10.23 -7.24 -19.92
C ASP A 351 9.32 -8.46 -20.18
N GLY A 352 8.66 -8.94 -19.13
CA GLY A 352 7.64 -9.99 -19.15
C GLY A 352 8.12 -11.39 -18.79
N ALA A 353 9.35 -11.57 -18.29
CA ALA A 353 9.91 -12.88 -17.97
C ALA A 353 10.60 -12.97 -16.60
N TYR A 354 10.47 -14.11 -15.93
CA TYR A 354 11.19 -14.41 -14.68
C TYR A 354 11.77 -15.82 -14.76
N ASN A 355 13.06 -15.99 -14.44
CA ASN A 355 13.77 -17.28 -14.53
C ASN A 355 13.54 -18.02 -15.87
N ASP A 356 13.74 -17.33 -16.99
CA ASP A 356 13.50 -17.81 -18.36
C ASP A 356 12.03 -18.17 -18.69
N VAL A 357 11.10 -18.02 -17.75
CA VAL A 357 9.66 -18.21 -17.98
C VAL A 357 9.02 -16.88 -18.34
N ARG A 358 8.45 -16.79 -19.53
CA ARG A 358 7.75 -15.61 -20.04
C ARG A 358 6.25 -15.72 -19.78
N ILE A 359 5.67 -14.69 -19.17
CA ILE A 359 4.22 -14.54 -19.00
C ILE A 359 3.61 -13.42 -19.85
N LEU A 360 4.43 -12.49 -20.35
CA LEU A 360 4.04 -11.43 -21.29
C LEU A 360 5.18 -11.17 -22.28
N ASP A 361 4.86 -10.73 -23.48
CA ASP A 361 5.81 -10.13 -24.41
C ASP A 361 6.25 -8.74 -23.96
N SER A 362 7.48 -8.36 -24.29
CA SER A 362 8.05 -7.06 -23.91
C SER A 362 7.23 -5.88 -24.45
N GLU A 363 6.68 -6.02 -25.66
CA GLU A 363 5.82 -4.99 -26.26
C GLU A 363 4.53 -4.78 -25.45
N THR A 364 4.00 -5.85 -24.85
CA THR A 364 2.80 -5.78 -24.02
C THR A 364 3.09 -5.15 -22.66
N VAL A 365 4.26 -5.44 -22.07
CA VAL A 365 4.72 -4.74 -20.86
C VAL A 365 4.82 -3.23 -21.12
N GLU A 366 5.37 -2.83 -22.27
CA GLU A 366 5.40 -1.41 -22.69
C GLU A 366 4.00 -0.82 -22.91
N LEU A 367 3.06 -1.59 -23.48
CA LEU A 367 1.67 -1.16 -23.62
C LEU A 367 0.99 -0.95 -22.25
N ILE A 368 1.26 -1.81 -21.28
CA ILE A 368 0.74 -1.67 -19.91
C ILE A 368 1.29 -0.43 -19.23
N LYS A 369 2.58 -0.15 -19.42
CA LYS A 369 3.28 1.03 -18.90
C LYS A 369 2.84 2.32 -19.56
N ALA A 370 2.46 2.30 -20.84
CA ALA A 370 2.12 3.51 -21.58
C ALA A 370 0.91 4.25 -20.98
N ILE A 371 0.98 5.58 -20.92
CA ILE A 371 -0.15 6.44 -20.54
C ILE A 371 -1.04 6.66 -21.76
N HIS A 372 -2.19 5.98 -21.81
CA HIS A 372 -3.09 5.99 -22.96
C HIS A 372 -4.00 7.21 -23.04
N TYR A 373 -4.33 7.82 -21.89
CA TYR A 373 -5.16 9.02 -21.80
C TYR A 373 -4.48 10.12 -20.96
N PRO A 374 -3.39 10.75 -21.47
CA PRO A 374 -2.59 11.69 -20.67
C PRO A 374 -3.35 12.95 -20.24
N GLU A 375 -4.36 13.37 -21.01
CA GLU A 375 -5.24 14.50 -20.66
C GLU A 375 -6.29 14.14 -19.59
N VAL A 376 -6.53 12.84 -19.38
CA VAL A 376 -7.50 12.33 -18.39
C VAL A 376 -6.79 12.01 -17.08
N ASN A 377 -5.67 11.29 -17.15
CA ASN A 377 -4.78 11.07 -16.02
C ASN A 377 -3.35 10.85 -16.55
N SER A 378 -2.44 11.78 -16.23
CA SER A 378 -1.06 11.76 -16.72
C SER A 378 -0.14 10.77 -16.01
N MET A 379 -0.69 9.94 -15.11
CA MET A 379 0.05 8.94 -14.34
C MET A 379 -0.53 7.53 -14.48
N GLN A 380 -1.64 7.36 -15.20
CA GLN A 380 -2.34 6.09 -15.31
C GLN A 380 -1.92 5.31 -16.56
N GLY A 381 -1.33 4.13 -16.36
CA GLY A 381 -1.16 3.10 -17.38
C GLY A 381 -2.40 2.20 -17.49
N LEU A 382 -2.23 0.98 -18.00
CA LEU A 382 -3.30 -0.03 -17.99
C LEU A 382 -3.36 -0.68 -16.60
N VAL A 383 -4.26 -0.21 -15.73
CA VAL A 383 -4.43 -0.52 -14.29
C VAL A 383 -3.28 -0.04 -13.41
N TRP A 384 -2.04 -0.29 -13.83
CA TRP A 384 -0.85 0.20 -13.16
C TRP A 384 -0.74 1.71 -13.24
N TYR A 385 -0.08 2.33 -12.26
CA TYR A 385 0.12 3.78 -12.25
C TYR A 385 1.53 4.19 -11.83
N TYR A 386 1.90 5.41 -12.21
CA TYR A 386 3.12 6.06 -11.79
C TYR A 386 2.89 6.95 -10.56
N LYS A 387 3.81 6.91 -9.60
CA LYS A 387 3.92 7.93 -8.57
C LYS A 387 5.31 8.56 -8.60
N ASN A 388 5.41 9.80 -8.15
CA ASN A 388 6.68 10.45 -7.92
C ASN A 388 6.90 10.59 -6.43
N GLU A 389 7.97 9.99 -5.92
CA GLU A 389 8.26 9.96 -4.49
C GLU A 389 9.76 10.13 -4.23
N ASN A 390 10.12 11.11 -3.40
CA ASN A 390 11.52 11.51 -3.12
C ASN A 390 12.41 11.69 -4.37
N GLY A 391 11.83 12.19 -5.47
CA GLY A 391 12.54 12.40 -6.73
C GLY A 391 12.69 11.14 -7.60
N ARG A 392 12.08 10.02 -7.20
CA ARG A 392 12.00 8.77 -7.97
C ARG A 392 10.65 8.68 -8.66
N THR A 393 10.65 8.16 -9.88
CA THR A 393 9.42 7.77 -10.57
C THR A 393 9.23 6.28 -10.39
N LEU A 394 8.20 5.91 -9.63
CA LEU A 394 7.85 4.53 -9.32
C LEU A 394 6.65 4.12 -10.15
N PHE A 395 6.65 2.89 -10.65
CA PHE A 395 5.56 2.28 -11.39
C PHE A 395 5.05 1.07 -10.62
N GLY A 396 3.76 0.98 -10.40
CA GLY A 396 3.23 -0.05 -9.50
C GLY A 396 1.76 0.11 -9.21
N HIS A 397 1.38 -0.42 -8.06
CA HIS A 397 0.05 -0.26 -7.50
C HIS A 397 0.12 -0.40 -5.98
N ASN A 398 -0.68 0.38 -5.24
CA ASN A 398 -0.92 0.17 -3.82
C ASN A 398 -2.26 -0.55 -3.58
N GLY A 399 -2.39 -1.20 -2.44
CA GLY A 399 -3.59 -1.90 -2.02
C GLY A 399 -4.02 -1.43 -0.66
N GLY A 400 -5.34 -1.32 -0.49
CA GLY A 400 -5.94 -0.81 0.71
C GLY A 400 -7.31 -1.39 0.92
N ASP A 401 -7.55 -1.92 2.11
CA ASP A 401 -8.82 -2.54 2.47
C ASP A 401 -9.01 -2.62 3.99
N VAL A 402 -10.12 -3.20 4.45
CA VAL A 402 -10.41 -3.41 5.87
C VAL A 402 -9.29 -4.25 6.48
N GLY A 403 -8.49 -3.63 7.34
CA GLY A 403 -7.36 -4.27 8.02
C GLY A 403 -6.24 -4.78 7.11
N SER A 404 -6.10 -4.22 5.90
CA SER A 404 -4.99 -4.55 5.00
C SER A 404 -4.46 -3.31 4.27
N SER A 405 -3.14 -3.28 4.09
CA SER A 405 -2.46 -2.30 3.25
C SER A 405 -1.28 -3.01 2.60
N THR A 406 -1.08 -2.77 1.30
CA THR A 406 -0.05 -3.45 0.52
C THR A 406 0.54 -2.50 -0.50
N ASP A 407 1.80 -2.69 -0.85
CA ASP A 407 2.49 -1.89 -1.87
C ASP A 407 3.31 -2.79 -2.78
N MET A 408 3.30 -2.48 -4.07
CA MET A 408 4.09 -3.15 -5.09
C MET A 408 4.58 -2.11 -6.08
N PHE A 409 5.82 -1.65 -5.94
CA PHE A 409 6.38 -0.57 -6.78
C PHE A 409 7.76 -0.91 -7.33
N ILE A 410 8.00 -0.44 -8.56
CA ILE A 410 9.22 -0.63 -9.33
C ILE A 410 9.82 0.74 -9.66
N SER A 411 11.10 0.93 -9.37
CA SER A 411 11.95 1.94 -9.98
C SER A 411 12.68 1.34 -11.17
N PHE A 412 12.15 1.54 -12.38
CA PHE A 412 12.77 1.02 -13.60
C PHE A 412 14.15 1.66 -13.89
N SER A 413 14.38 2.90 -13.45
CA SER A 413 15.69 3.55 -13.60
C SER A 413 16.78 2.89 -12.77
N ASP A 414 16.39 2.28 -11.65
CA ASP A 414 17.30 1.64 -10.70
C ASP A 414 17.25 0.12 -10.77
N ASN A 415 16.41 -0.45 -11.64
CA ASN A 415 16.15 -1.88 -11.76
C ASN A 415 15.76 -2.53 -10.40
N LEU A 416 14.95 -1.81 -9.62
CA LEU A 416 14.68 -2.09 -8.22
C LEU A 416 13.17 -2.16 -8.00
N GLY A 417 12.72 -3.15 -7.23
CA GLY A 417 11.32 -3.31 -6.87
C GLY A 417 11.13 -3.61 -5.40
N VAL A 418 10.03 -3.14 -4.81
CA VAL A 418 9.70 -3.32 -3.38
C VAL A 418 8.26 -3.79 -3.25
N VAL A 419 8.08 -4.93 -2.57
CA VAL A 419 6.80 -5.47 -2.13
C VAL A 419 6.68 -5.31 -0.62
N LEU A 420 5.61 -4.68 -0.14
CA LEU A 420 5.25 -4.61 1.27
C LEU A 420 3.84 -5.11 1.48
N LEU A 421 3.66 -6.06 2.40
CA LEU A 421 2.36 -6.60 2.75
C LEU A 421 2.14 -6.50 4.27
N THR A 422 1.04 -5.89 4.70
CA THR A 422 0.68 -5.84 6.12
C THR A 422 -0.80 -6.16 6.35
N ASN A 423 -1.09 -6.73 7.51
CA ASN A 423 -2.44 -6.95 8.03
C ASN A 423 -2.93 -5.76 8.89
N SER A 424 -2.57 -4.55 8.46
CA SER A 424 -2.98 -3.27 9.04
C SER A 424 -3.44 -2.34 7.93
N ASN A 425 -4.44 -1.50 8.19
CA ASN A 425 -4.85 -0.44 7.25
C ASN A 425 -4.05 0.87 7.40
N ASN A 426 -2.83 0.81 7.98
CA ASN A 426 -2.01 1.99 8.25
C ASN A 426 -1.13 2.41 7.07
N TYR A 427 -1.72 3.13 6.11
CA TYR A 427 -1.03 3.61 4.91
C TYR A 427 0.19 4.51 5.20
N ASN A 428 0.13 5.33 6.25
CA ASN A 428 1.22 6.27 6.56
C ASN A 428 2.49 5.53 7.00
N ALA A 429 2.33 4.43 7.74
CA ALA A 429 3.45 3.59 8.14
C ALA A 429 4.04 2.85 6.92
N MET A 430 3.19 2.34 6.03
CA MET A 430 3.63 1.68 4.79
C MET A 430 4.45 2.61 3.90
N ILE A 431 3.99 3.85 3.68
CA ILE A 431 4.73 4.88 2.92
C ILE A 431 6.10 5.17 3.57
N GLN A 432 6.17 5.27 4.90
CA GLN A 432 7.42 5.51 5.62
C GLN A 432 8.42 4.36 5.43
N ILE A 433 7.95 3.12 5.55
CA ILE A 433 8.75 1.91 5.39
C ILE A 433 9.21 1.76 3.92
N GLU A 434 8.31 1.93 2.95
CA GLU A 434 8.62 1.85 1.51
C GLU A 434 9.74 2.84 1.14
N ASN A 435 9.60 4.10 1.58
CA ASN A 435 10.59 5.13 1.33
C ASN A 435 11.95 4.79 1.96
N ALA A 436 11.96 4.32 3.21
CA ALA A 436 13.20 3.94 3.89
C ALA A 436 13.92 2.78 3.17
N ILE A 437 13.18 1.82 2.63
CA ILE A 437 13.74 0.70 1.87
C ILE A 437 14.28 1.17 0.52
N PHE A 438 13.55 1.99 -0.23
CA PHE A 438 14.05 2.56 -1.49
C PHE A 438 15.29 3.44 -1.28
N ASP A 439 15.33 4.22 -0.20
CA ASP A 439 16.51 5.02 0.16
C ASP A 439 17.71 4.11 0.48
N PHE A 440 17.51 3.10 1.32
CA PHE A 440 18.56 2.13 1.67
C PHE A 440 19.08 1.37 0.44
N ALA A 441 18.17 0.93 -0.44
CA ALA A 441 18.49 0.24 -1.68
C ALA A 441 19.41 1.05 -2.59
N GLN A 442 19.11 2.34 -2.72
CA GLN A 442 19.86 3.22 -3.60
C GLN A 442 21.23 3.58 -3.01
N GLU A 443 21.31 3.79 -1.70
CA GLU A 443 22.55 4.16 -1.01
C GLU A 443 23.55 3.01 -0.97
N ASN A 444 23.08 1.78 -0.78
CA ASN A 444 23.93 0.61 -0.58
C ASN A 444 23.93 -0.37 -1.76
N ASN A 445 23.24 -0.04 -2.86
CA ASN A 445 22.99 -0.93 -4.01
C ASN A 445 22.41 -2.32 -3.62
N PHE A 446 21.81 -2.43 -2.43
CA PHE A 446 21.38 -3.69 -1.82
C PHE A 446 22.47 -4.79 -1.89
N VAL A 447 23.75 -4.43 -1.72
CA VAL A 447 24.79 -5.46 -1.63
C VAL A 447 24.57 -6.26 -0.35
N ILE A 448 24.27 -7.55 -0.52
CA ILE A 448 23.97 -8.46 0.58
C ILE A 448 25.27 -8.72 1.33
N ALA A 449 25.31 -8.44 2.63
CA ALA A 449 26.44 -8.84 3.46
C ALA A 449 26.60 -10.37 3.35
N GLY A 450 27.78 -10.82 2.92
CA GLY A 450 28.06 -12.23 2.61
C GLY A 450 28.11 -12.57 1.13
N ASP A 451 27.62 -11.72 0.22
CA ASP A 451 27.84 -11.86 -1.23
C ASP A 451 29.17 -11.18 -1.61
N ILE A 452 30.26 -11.95 -1.52
CA ILE A 452 31.62 -11.41 -1.67
C ILE A 452 32.00 -11.25 -3.13
N ASN A 453 31.45 -12.09 -4.01
CA ASN A 453 31.73 -12.00 -5.45
C ASN A 453 30.79 -11.04 -6.20
N LEU A 454 29.79 -10.47 -5.51
CA LEU A 454 28.80 -9.55 -6.06
C LEU A 454 27.98 -10.19 -7.19
N ASP A 455 27.73 -11.49 -7.11
CA ASP A 455 26.88 -12.22 -8.07
C ASP A 455 25.41 -12.29 -7.65
N SER A 456 25.06 -11.62 -6.54
CA SER A 456 23.73 -11.58 -5.92
C SER A 456 23.26 -12.92 -5.36
N ILE A 457 24.15 -13.91 -5.20
CA ILE A 457 23.83 -15.24 -4.67
C ILE A 457 24.83 -15.62 -3.59
N ILE A 458 24.41 -15.59 -2.32
CA ILE A 458 25.24 -16.12 -1.24
C ILE A 458 25.35 -17.65 -1.35
N ASN A 459 26.53 -18.14 -1.72
CA ASN A 459 26.79 -19.55 -1.90
C ASN A 459 28.19 -19.96 -1.44
N ILE A 460 28.59 -21.18 -1.78
CA ILE A 460 29.89 -21.71 -1.34
C ILE A 460 31.10 -20.95 -1.93
N GLN A 461 30.91 -20.23 -3.04
CA GLN A 461 31.95 -19.38 -3.62
C GLN A 461 32.27 -18.20 -2.69
N ASP A 462 31.27 -17.64 -2.03
CA ASP A 462 31.45 -16.55 -1.07
C ASP A 462 32.17 -17.01 0.18
N ILE A 463 31.84 -18.20 0.69
CA ILE A 463 32.58 -18.83 1.80
C ILE A 463 34.07 -18.96 1.45
N VAL A 464 34.38 -19.38 0.22
CA VAL A 464 35.77 -19.50 -0.26
C VAL A 464 36.46 -18.13 -0.32
N LEU A 465 35.72 -17.08 -0.67
CA LEU A 465 36.24 -15.71 -0.71
C LEU A 465 36.47 -15.13 0.69
N VAL A 466 35.56 -15.33 1.64
CA VAL A 466 35.79 -14.94 3.05
C VAL A 466 37.00 -15.69 3.62
N ILE A 467 37.13 -16.99 3.38
CA ILE A 467 38.33 -17.76 3.78
C ILE A 467 39.60 -17.13 3.18
N SER A 468 39.54 -16.70 1.91
CA SER A 468 40.67 -16.06 1.25
C SER A 468 41.03 -14.73 1.89
N LEU A 469 40.05 -13.89 2.23
CA LEU A 469 40.22 -12.62 2.93
C LEU A 469 40.82 -12.82 4.33
N VAL A 470 40.33 -13.79 5.11
CA VAL A 470 40.89 -14.15 6.42
C VAL A 470 42.35 -14.59 6.31
N LEU A 471 42.68 -15.41 5.30
CA LEU A 471 44.04 -15.89 5.09
C LEU A 471 45.01 -14.81 4.58
N SER A 472 44.52 -13.85 3.79
CA SER A 472 45.30 -12.71 3.31
C SER A 472 45.35 -11.55 4.31
N ASN A 473 44.55 -11.61 5.38
CA ASN A 473 44.35 -10.52 6.34
C ASN A 473 43.91 -9.23 5.63
N GLU A 474 43.05 -9.40 4.63
CA GLU A 474 42.37 -8.33 3.89
C GLU A 474 40.97 -8.14 4.45
N TYR A 475 40.51 -6.90 4.41
CA TYR A 475 39.19 -6.53 4.94
C TYR A 475 38.25 -6.24 3.78
N SER A 476 37.00 -6.67 3.93
CA SER A 476 35.88 -6.35 3.05
C SER A 476 34.67 -6.13 3.93
N ASP A 477 33.97 -5.01 3.75
CA ASP A 477 32.73 -4.73 4.46
C ASP A 477 31.66 -5.81 4.21
N LEU A 478 31.72 -6.47 3.05
CA LEU A 478 30.81 -7.57 2.70
C LEU A 478 31.13 -8.87 3.41
N ALA A 479 32.35 -9.01 3.93
CA ALA A 479 32.82 -10.20 4.63
C ALA A 479 32.82 -10.04 6.15
N ASP A 480 32.55 -8.85 6.67
CA ASP A 480 32.42 -8.56 8.12
C ASP A 480 30.94 -8.66 8.52
N LEU A 481 30.47 -9.89 8.67
CA LEU A 481 29.07 -10.22 8.89
C LEU A 481 28.60 -9.90 10.32
N ASN A 482 29.52 -9.83 11.27
CA ASN A 482 29.21 -9.46 12.65
C ASN A 482 29.45 -7.96 12.95
N SER A 483 29.95 -7.21 11.97
CA SER A 483 30.20 -5.76 12.04
C SER A 483 31.13 -5.35 13.18
N ASP A 484 32.10 -6.18 13.55
CA ASP A 484 33.09 -5.88 14.60
C ASP A 484 34.36 -5.16 14.06
N GLY A 485 34.41 -4.94 12.75
CA GLY A 485 35.53 -4.32 12.03
C GLY A 485 36.65 -5.30 11.69
N ILE A 486 36.43 -6.60 11.81
CA ILE A 486 37.41 -7.67 11.58
C ILE A 486 36.75 -8.80 10.78
N VAL A 487 37.33 -9.15 9.63
CA VAL A 487 36.95 -10.36 8.90
C VAL A 487 37.74 -11.54 9.48
N ASP A 488 37.04 -12.43 10.19
CA ASP A 488 37.63 -13.60 10.86
C ASP A 488 36.80 -14.89 10.71
N VAL A 489 37.09 -15.88 11.56
CA VAL A 489 36.42 -17.19 11.51
C VAL A 489 34.94 -17.12 11.91
N LEU A 490 34.54 -16.11 12.70
CA LEU A 490 33.15 -15.90 13.10
C LEU A 490 32.29 -15.51 11.89
N ASP A 491 32.82 -14.69 10.98
CA ASP A 491 32.12 -14.36 9.73
C ASP A 491 31.98 -15.58 8.83
N ILE A 492 33.01 -16.43 8.74
CA ILE A 492 32.90 -17.69 8.00
C ILE A 492 31.77 -18.56 8.56
N VAL A 493 31.62 -18.63 9.89
CA VAL A 493 30.56 -19.41 10.53
C VAL A 493 29.19 -18.83 10.20
N GLN A 494 29.01 -17.50 10.30
CA GLN A 494 27.76 -16.85 9.93
C GLN A 494 27.42 -17.07 8.46
N LEU A 495 28.41 -16.98 7.56
CA LEU A 495 28.20 -17.21 6.14
C LEU A 495 27.84 -18.67 5.82
N VAL A 496 28.44 -19.63 6.54
CA VAL A 496 28.09 -21.05 6.42
C VAL A 496 26.65 -21.30 6.90
N ASP A 497 26.23 -20.65 7.99
CA ASP A 497 24.84 -20.74 8.47
C ASP A 497 23.86 -20.15 7.47
N ILE A 498 24.22 -19.07 6.76
CA ILE A 498 23.42 -18.49 5.67
C ILE A 498 23.32 -19.45 4.47
N VAL A 499 24.39 -20.16 4.11
CA VAL A 499 24.40 -21.06 2.92
C VAL A 499 23.72 -22.42 3.18
N ILE A 500 23.63 -22.85 4.44
CA ILE A 500 23.09 -24.17 4.80
C ILE A 500 21.59 -24.15 5.12
N ASN A 501 21.05 -23.00 5.54
CA ASN A 501 19.62 -22.79 5.77
C ASN A 501 18.94 -22.29 4.49
#